data_AF-A0A975M5F9-F1
#
_entry.id   AF-A0A975M5F9-F1
#
_cell.length_a   1.000
_cell.length_b   1.000
_cell.length_c   1.000
_cell.angle_alpha   90.00
_cell.angle_beta   90.00
_cell.angle_gamma   90.00
#
_symmetry.space_group_name_H-M   'P 1'
#
loop_
_entity.id
_entity.type
_entity.pdbx_description
1 polymer ?
#
loop_
_entity_poly.entity_id
_entity_poly.type
_entity_poly.pdbx_seq_one_letter_code
_entity_poly.pdbx_strand_id
1 'polypeptide(L)'
;MFIEGIENGRPVKQLDSVASEERKESELALWDQVWTYPQACAWERERWRWNIVAMWVRTFLTASGPEAKAADKTALHRFGDQLGLTPAGLRENGWAIARDELADRRSDPEPAAPSTGKRERRMRAVGDGDG
;
A
#
# COMPACT_ATOMS: atom_id res chain seq x y z
N MET A 1 8.74 22.45 7.37
CA MET A 1 10.17 22.78 7.34
C MET A 1 10.33 24.26 7.67
N PHE A 2 11.46 24.72 8.22
CA PHE A 2 11.65 26.14 8.53
C PHE A 2 12.80 26.70 7.69
N ILE A 3 12.64 27.92 7.21
CA ILE A 3 13.71 28.71 6.61
C ILE A 3 14.16 29.74 7.64
N GLU A 4 15.48 29.91 7.75
CA GLU A 4 16.06 30.99 8.54
C GLU A 4 16.06 32.28 7.70
N GLY A 5 15.46 33.33 8.24
CA GLY A 5 15.42 34.65 7.64
C GLY A 5 15.91 35.72 8.63
N ILE A 6 16.13 36.93 8.15
CA ILE A 6 16.41 38.09 8.99
C ILE A 6 15.26 39.08 8.82
N GLU A 7 14.56 39.35 9.92
CA GLU A 7 13.49 40.34 9.97
C GLU A 7 13.86 41.38 11.03
N ASN A 8 13.91 42.66 10.64
CA ASN A 8 14.33 43.77 11.50
C ASN A 8 15.70 43.53 12.19
N GLY A 9 16.65 42.93 11.48
CA GLY A 9 18.00 42.64 11.99
C GLY A 9 18.06 41.47 12.99
N ARG A 10 16.97 40.76 13.23
CA ARG A 10 16.93 39.58 14.10
C ARG A 10 16.72 38.30 13.29
N PRO A 11 17.37 37.18 13.66
CA PRO A 11 17.09 35.89 13.03
C PRO A 11 15.67 35.44 13.40
N VAL A 12 14.88 35.14 12.38
CA VAL A 12 13.53 34.57 12.52
C VAL A 12 13.46 33.23 11.82
N LYS A 13 12.76 32.27 12.42
CA LYS A 13 12.41 30.99 11.77
C LYS A 13 11.03 31.12 11.16
N GLN A 14 10.96 31.17 9.85
CA GLN A 14 9.69 31.19 9.12
C GLN A 14 9.34 29.77 8.69
N LEU A 15 8.06 29.43 8.77
CA LEU A 15 7.58 28.16 8.23
C LEU A 15 7.69 28.21 6.71
N ASP A 16 8.45 27.28 6.15
CA ASP A 16 8.43 27.01 4.73
C ASP A 16 7.17 26.20 4.42
N SER A 17 6.13 26.87 3.94
CA SER A 17 4.86 26.22 3.61
C SER A 17 5.00 25.26 2.44
N VAL A 18 5.83 25.59 1.44
CA VAL A 18 6.01 24.77 0.23
C VAL A 18 6.69 23.47 0.60
N ALA A 19 7.85 23.54 1.25
CA ALA A 19 8.55 22.33 1.68
C ALA A 19 7.75 21.51 2.71
N SER A 20 6.87 22.15 3.49
CA SER A 20 5.98 21.43 4.40
C SER A 20 4.90 20.64 3.65
N GLU A 21 4.31 21.22 2.62
CA GLU A 21 3.30 20.51 1.79
C GLU A 21 3.96 19.41 0.94
N GLU A 22 5.11 19.65 0.33
CA GLU A 22 5.87 18.62 -0.41
C GLU A 22 6.24 17.43 0.50
N ARG A 23 6.64 17.72 1.75
CA ARG A 23 6.94 16.70 2.74
C ARG A 23 5.71 15.85 3.06
N LYS A 24 4.56 16.49 3.23
CA LYS A 24 3.27 15.84 3.51
C LYS A 24 2.81 14.98 2.32
N GLU A 25 2.93 15.48 1.10
CA GLU A 25 2.62 14.71 -0.11
C GLU A 25 3.51 13.47 -0.21
N SER A 26 4.81 13.62 0.05
CA SER A 26 5.74 12.48 0.09
C SER A 26 5.41 11.47 1.19
N GLU A 27 4.98 11.94 2.38
CA GLU A 27 4.51 11.06 3.45
C GLU A 27 3.26 10.28 3.04
N LEU A 28 2.28 10.95 2.41
CA LEU A 28 1.05 10.31 1.94
C LEU A 28 1.33 9.29 0.83
N ALA A 29 2.16 9.64 -0.15
CA ALA A 29 2.52 8.73 -1.23
C ALA A 29 3.23 7.47 -0.71
N LEU A 30 4.18 7.63 0.23
CA LEU A 30 4.86 6.49 0.83
C LEU A 30 3.92 5.69 1.76
N TRP A 31 3.03 6.36 2.48
CA TRP A 31 1.99 5.72 3.27
C TRP A 31 1.12 4.81 2.39
N ASP A 32 0.57 5.35 1.30
CA ASP A 32 -0.25 4.58 0.36
C ASP A 32 0.53 3.40 -0.23
N GLN A 33 1.80 3.63 -0.59
CA GLN A 33 2.67 2.56 -1.08
C GLN A 33 2.84 1.43 -0.05
N VAL A 34 3.18 1.72 1.21
CA VAL A 34 3.44 0.64 2.18
C VAL A 34 2.18 -0.17 2.51
N TRP A 35 1.00 0.43 2.39
CA TRP A 35 -0.27 -0.29 2.54
C TRP A 35 -0.58 -1.26 1.40
N THR A 36 0.19 -1.23 0.30
CA THR A 36 0.11 -2.25 -0.77
C THR A 36 0.89 -3.53 -0.44
N TYR A 37 1.74 -3.50 0.60
CA TYR A 37 2.58 -4.64 0.94
C TYR A 37 1.77 -5.78 1.57
N PRO A 38 2.18 -7.05 1.38
CA PRO A 38 1.46 -8.19 1.96
C PRO A 38 1.36 -8.13 3.50
N GLN A 39 2.34 -7.50 4.16
CA GLN A 39 2.33 -7.26 5.61
C GLN A 39 1.19 -6.36 6.07
N ALA A 40 0.65 -5.51 5.19
CA ALA A 40 -0.44 -4.59 5.51
C ALA A 40 -1.70 -5.32 5.98
N CYS A 41 -1.95 -6.54 5.49
CA CYS A 41 -3.02 -7.42 5.97
C CYS A 41 -2.91 -7.70 7.49
N ALA A 42 -1.69 -7.85 8.00
CA ALA A 42 -1.46 -8.02 9.43
C ALA A 42 -1.63 -6.70 10.19
N TRP A 43 -1.14 -5.58 9.63
CA TRP A 43 -1.25 -4.25 10.25
C TRP A 43 -2.70 -3.76 10.35
N GLU A 44 -3.56 -4.13 9.40
CA GLU A 44 -4.99 -3.81 9.44
C GLU A 44 -5.68 -4.48 10.64
N ARG A 45 -5.33 -5.76 10.90
CA ARG A 45 -5.80 -6.51 12.07
C ARG A 45 -5.22 -5.99 13.38
N GLU A 46 -3.98 -5.50 13.34
CA GLU A 46 -3.22 -5.02 14.49
C GLU A 46 -3.08 -3.50 14.45
N ARG A 47 -4.20 -2.79 14.57
CA ARG A 47 -4.27 -1.31 14.41
C ARG A 47 -3.31 -0.53 15.31
N TRP A 48 -2.89 -1.10 16.44
CA TRP A 48 -1.88 -0.51 17.32
C TRP A 48 -0.50 -0.35 16.63
N ARG A 49 -0.22 -1.08 15.53
CA ARG A 49 0.99 -0.92 14.72
C ARG A 49 1.00 0.32 13.84
N TRP A 50 -0.14 0.97 13.59
CA TRP A 50 -0.21 2.11 12.66
C TRP A 50 0.71 3.27 13.09
N ASN A 51 0.91 3.45 14.39
CA ASN A 51 1.88 4.40 14.92
C ASN A 51 3.32 4.05 14.48
N ILE A 52 3.69 2.77 14.49
CA ILE A 52 5.02 2.33 14.03
C ILE A 52 5.14 2.43 12.51
N VAL A 53 4.07 2.17 11.75
CA VAL A 53 4.03 2.43 10.30
C VAL A 53 4.31 3.92 10.04
N ALA A 54 3.63 4.83 10.75
CA ALA A 54 3.82 6.27 10.61
C ALA A 54 5.24 6.70 10.95
N MET A 55 5.79 6.17 12.04
CA MET A 55 7.18 6.43 12.42
C MET A 55 8.15 5.93 11.35
N TRP A 56 7.95 4.71 10.82
CA TRP A 56 8.79 4.16 9.77
C TRP A 56 8.76 5.02 8.51
N VAL A 57 7.58 5.42 8.02
CA VAL A 57 7.41 6.28 6.83
C VAL A 57 8.13 7.61 7.00
N ARG A 58 7.95 8.26 8.15
CA ARG A 58 8.61 9.54 8.44
C ARG A 58 10.11 9.40 8.53
N THR A 59 10.60 8.39 9.24
CA THR A 59 12.04 8.10 9.37
C THR A 59 12.66 7.70 8.05
N PHE A 60 11.95 6.96 7.18
CA PHE A 60 12.44 6.58 5.86
C PHE A 60 12.79 7.82 5.04
N LEU A 61 11.84 8.75 4.91
CA LEU A 61 12.02 9.98 4.15
C LEU A 61 13.11 10.89 4.76
N THR A 62 13.25 10.91 6.09
CA THR A 62 14.38 11.58 6.75
C THR A 62 15.71 10.90 6.44
N ALA A 63 15.78 9.57 6.50
CA ALA A 63 16.99 8.78 6.28
C ALA A 63 17.41 8.72 4.79
N SER A 64 16.51 9.06 3.87
CA SER A 64 16.79 9.24 2.44
C SER A 64 17.31 10.63 2.08
N GLY A 65 17.23 11.59 3.02
CA GLY A 65 17.67 12.96 2.79
C GLY A 65 19.19 13.13 2.88
N PRO A 66 19.72 14.28 2.43
CA PRO A 66 21.16 14.58 2.46
C PRO A 66 21.72 14.66 3.89
N GLU A 67 20.89 15.05 4.86
CA GLU A 67 21.26 15.22 6.28
C GLU A 67 21.04 13.95 7.13
N ALA A 68 20.83 12.79 6.48
CA ALA A 68 20.53 11.54 7.15
C ALA A 68 21.68 11.08 8.06
N LYS A 69 21.36 10.81 9.33
CA LYS A 69 22.33 10.36 10.33
C LYS A 69 22.33 8.85 10.47
N ALA A 70 23.40 8.31 11.03
CA ALA A 70 23.47 6.88 11.37
C ALA A 70 22.32 6.44 12.28
N ALA A 71 21.93 7.29 13.24
CA ALA A 71 20.80 7.03 14.13
C ALA A 71 19.46 6.87 13.38
N ASP A 72 19.24 7.64 12.30
CA ASP A 72 18.02 7.54 11.49
C ASP A 72 17.95 6.18 10.78
N LYS A 73 19.08 5.72 10.24
CA LYS A 73 19.19 4.41 9.60
C LYS A 73 18.98 3.26 10.60
N THR A 74 19.54 3.38 11.80
CA THR A 74 19.30 2.40 12.88
C THR A 74 17.84 2.36 13.31
N ALA A 75 17.20 3.51 13.49
CA ALA A 75 15.78 3.59 13.82
C ALA A 75 14.91 2.97 12.71
N LEU A 76 15.21 3.29 11.44
CA LEU A 76 14.53 2.74 10.28
C LEU A 76 14.58 1.21 10.26
N HIS A 77 15.75 0.63 10.51
CA HIS A 77 15.94 -0.82 10.58
C HIS A 77 15.10 -1.45 11.69
N ARG A 78 15.14 -0.88 12.90
CA ARG A 78 14.38 -1.37 14.06
C ARG A 78 12.88 -1.30 13.86
N PHE A 79 12.37 -0.25 13.23
CA PHE A 79 10.96 -0.17 12.87
C PHE A 79 10.62 -1.16 11.75
N GLY A 80 11.51 -1.35 10.78
CA GLY A 80 11.35 -2.34 9.71
C GLY A 80 11.21 -3.77 10.24
N ASP A 81 12.01 -4.14 11.25
CA ASP A 81 11.91 -5.44 11.91
C ASP A 81 10.54 -5.61 12.60
N GLN A 82 10.10 -4.60 13.36
CA GLN A 82 8.77 -4.62 14.01
C GLN A 82 7.61 -4.68 13.03
N LEU A 83 7.77 -4.12 11.83
CA LEU A 83 6.74 -4.14 10.78
C LEU A 83 6.83 -5.38 9.86
N GLY A 84 7.80 -6.29 10.09
CA GLY A 84 7.98 -7.47 9.24
C GLY A 84 8.47 -7.14 7.82
N LEU A 85 9.15 -6.01 7.65
CA LEU A 85 9.72 -5.57 6.37
C LEU A 85 11.10 -6.16 6.09
N THR A 86 11.70 -6.82 7.08
CA THR A 86 13.00 -7.50 6.95
C THR A 86 12.84 -9.00 7.18
N PRO A 87 13.81 -9.83 6.72
CA PRO A 87 13.80 -11.27 7.02
C PRO A 87 13.80 -11.58 8.53
N ALA A 88 14.50 -10.79 9.33
CA ALA A 88 14.50 -10.93 10.79
C ALA A 88 13.12 -10.60 11.38
N GLY A 89 12.51 -9.50 10.94
CA GLY A 89 11.18 -9.10 11.33
C GLY A 89 10.10 -10.10 10.95
N LEU A 90 10.17 -10.67 9.73
CA LEU A 90 9.25 -11.73 9.30
C LEU A 90 9.32 -12.94 10.24
N ARG A 91 10.53 -13.40 10.55
CA ARG A 91 10.77 -14.50 11.49
C ARG A 91 10.26 -14.17 12.91
N GLU A 92 10.53 -12.97 13.41
CA GLU A 92 10.13 -12.54 14.76
C GLU A 92 8.62 -12.43 14.93
N ASN A 93 7.92 -11.96 13.88
CA ASN A 93 6.48 -11.90 13.87
C ASN A 93 5.83 -13.26 13.55
N GLY A 94 6.60 -14.28 13.16
CA GLY A 94 6.08 -15.56 12.69
C GLY A 94 5.33 -15.45 11.36
N TRP A 95 5.70 -14.49 10.51
CA TRP A 95 5.05 -14.22 9.24
C TRP A 95 5.77 -14.89 8.08
N ALA A 96 5.00 -15.42 7.14
CA ALA A 96 5.48 -15.89 5.86
C ALA A 96 4.87 -15.01 4.75
N ILE A 97 5.68 -14.63 3.77
CA ILE A 97 5.19 -13.94 2.58
C ILE A 97 4.65 -15.00 1.62
N ALA A 98 3.34 -15.02 1.40
CA ALA A 98 2.73 -15.79 0.34
C ALA A 98 2.76 -15.01 -0.97
N ARG A 99 2.90 -15.70 -2.09
CA ARG A 99 2.75 -15.10 -3.42
C ARG A 99 1.28 -14.74 -3.63
N ASP A 100 1.02 -13.53 -4.13
CA ASP A 100 -0.35 -13.08 -4.42
C ASP A 100 -0.87 -13.73 -5.71
N GLU A 101 -1.48 -14.90 -5.58
CA GLU A 101 -2.09 -15.63 -6.71
C GLU A 101 -3.40 -14.96 -7.21
N LEU A 102 -3.98 -14.01 -6.45
CA LEU A 102 -5.23 -13.34 -6.79
C LEU A 102 -5.02 -12.13 -7.70
N ALA A 103 -3.90 -11.42 -7.58
CA ALA A 103 -3.52 -10.34 -8.51
C ALA A 103 -3.30 -10.89 -9.94
N ASP A 104 -2.64 -12.04 -10.05
CA ASP A 104 -2.46 -12.74 -11.34
C ASP A 104 -3.83 -13.08 -11.96
N ARG A 105 -4.78 -13.53 -11.13
CA ARG A 105 -6.12 -13.94 -11.55
C ARG A 105 -7.09 -12.79 -11.90
N ARG A 106 -6.83 -11.56 -11.43
CA ARG A 106 -7.57 -10.35 -11.86
C ARG A 106 -7.08 -9.81 -13.21
N SER A 107 -5.87 -10.17 -13.62
CA SER A 107 -5.27 -9.77 -14.89
C SER A 107 -5.71 -10.68 -16.04
N ASP A 108 -6.26 -11.86 -15.72
CA ASP A 108 -6.88 -12.73 -16.70
C ASP A 108 -8.19 -12.11 -17.22
N PRO A 109 -8.36 -12.00 -18.55
CA PRO A 109 -9.62 -11.55 -19.12
C PRO A 109 -10.73 -12.52 -18.69
N GLU A 110 -11.79 -11.94 -18.11
CA GLU A 110 -12.97 -12.67 -17.67
C GLU A 110 -13.49 -13.53 -18.85
N PRO A 111 -13.64 -14.85 -18.69
CA PRO A 111 -14.12 -15.70 -19.79
C PRO A 111 -15.51 -15.22 -20.17
N ALA A 112 -15.65 -14.77 -21.42
CA ALA A 112 -16.90 -14.28 -21.97
C ALA A 112 -18.03 -15.27 -21.64
N ALA A 113 -19.07 -14.78 -20.96
CA ALA A 113 -20.22 -15.58 -20.61
C ALA A 113 -20.76 -16.30 -21.86
N PRO A 114 -21.05 -17.61 -21.79
CA PRO A 114 -21.57 -18.33 -22.94
C PRO A 114 -22.88 -17.67 -23.38
N SER A 115 -22.90 -17.14 -24.60
CA SER A 115 -24.11 -16.55 -25.17
C SER A 115 -25.21 -17.60 -25.12
N THR A 116 -26.28 -17.33 -24.38
CA THR A 116 -27.50 -18.14 -24.35
C THR A 116 -28.23 -17.97 -25.69
N GLY A 117 -27.66 -18.55 -26.74
CA GLY A 117 -28.27 -18.71 -28.05
C GLY A 117 -29.49 -19.62 -27.93
N LYS A 118 -30.65 -18.98 -27.80
CA LYS A 118 -32.02 -19.45 -28.07
C LYS A 118 -32.11 -20.94 -28.46
N ARG A 119 -32.41 -21.81 -27.50
CA ARG A 119 -32.86 -23.19 -27.78
C ARG A 119 -34.18 -23.13 -28.53
N GLU A 120 -34.15 -23.26 -29.86
CA GLU A 120 -35.36 -23.50 -30.64
C GLU A 120 -35.97 -24.85 -30.25
N ARG A 121 -37.08 -24.79 -29.51
CA ARG A 121 -37.93 -25.94 -29.19
C ARG A 121 -38.56 -26.45 -30.49
N ARG A 122 -37.98 -27.46 -31.12
CA ARG A 122 -38.69 -28.27 -32.13
C ARG A 122 -39.62 -29.26 -31.42
N MET A 123 -40.81 -28.78 -31.03
CA MET A 123 -41.94 -29.68 -30.80
C MET A 123 -42.44 -30.15 -32.17
N ARG A 124 -42.29 -31.45 -32.43
CA ARG A 124 -42.85 -32.13 -33.60
C ARG A 124 -44.27 -32.54 -33.24
N ALA A 125 -45.28 -31.92 -33.85
CA ALA A 125 -46.64 -32.41 -33.79
C ALA A 125 -46.73 -33.67 -34.68
N VAL A 126 -47.12 -34.79 -34.09
CA VAL A 126 -47.58 -35.98 -34.81
C VAL A 126 -49.07 -35.78 -35.00
N GLY A 127 -49.51 -35.59 -36.25
CA GLY A 127 -50.93 -35.68 -36.60
C GLY A 127 -51.24 -37.14 -36.93
N ASP A 128 -52.00 -37.80 -36.07
CA ASP A 128 -52.77 -38.99 -36.44
C ASP A 128 -54.06 -38.50 -37.10
N GLY A 129 -54.23 -38.81 -38.38
CA GLY A 129 -55.48 -38.67 -39.11
C GLY A 129 -56.03 -40.06 -39.41
N ASP A 130 -57.11 -40.41 -38.72
CA ASP A 130 -58.00 -41.53 -39.04
C ASP A 130 -59.37 -40.93 -39.39
N GLY A 131 -59.95 -41.35 -40.52
CA GLY A 131 -61.23 -40.87 -41.06
C GLY A 131 -61.24 -40.73 -42.57
#